data_AF-A0AAJ1MNI0-F1
#
_entry.id   AF-A0AAJ1MNI0-F1
#
_cell.length_a   1.000
_cell.length_b   1.000
_cell.length_c   1.000
_cell.angle_alpha   90.00
_cell.angle_beta   90.00
_cell.angle_gamma   90.00
#
_symmetry.space_group_name_H-M   'P 1'
#
loop_
_entity.id
_entity.type
_entity.pdbx_description
1 polymer ?
#
loop_
_entity_poly.entity_id
_entity_poly.type
_entity_poly.pdbx_seq_one_letter_code
_entity_poly.pdbx_strand_id
1 'polypeptide(L)'
;MENKDNVKRVLIISVVVSAALVFLTWLLVPRLDNTIHLPDKGAHWYFWQRADPNFISRLSAWLGYSLHQVFIWLLIIKARKNDRTGSGVVSRYNIAALLINLVFILLHMLQTQIWYDGLAQDVPIWTSQGSVIVMLVLTLVMLTPRRGFIIGKKISLPTRSIKFLNIFHGFFISWALIYTFWFHPMDGSYGLLSGFFYMFLLFTQLSLFNTKLHLNMKWLVVLETMVAVHGTLITLEKANPIWPMFLSGFLFMFAFTYIFGLTKNKLIRIGVIILYIAGVIVMYNVRGFNNLYEVSFIPAALYGGGIVLILLLKLAGKKKAD
;
A
#
# COMPACT_ATOMS: atom_id res chain seq x y z
N MET A 1 34.21 8.44 -14.44
CA MET A 1 32.81 8.90 -14.61
C MET A 1 32.14 8.93 -13.25
N GLU A 2 31.90 10.13 -12.74
CA GLU A 2 31.27 10.37 -11.44
C GLU A 2 29.88 9.74 -11.42
N ASN A 3 29.70 8.72 -10.58
CA ASN A 3 28.46 7.96 -10.46
C ASN A 3 27.42 8.82 -9.72
N LYS A 4 26.82 9.77 -10.44
CA LYS A 4 25.81 10.69 -9.90
C LYS A 4 24.64 9.86 -9.36
N ASP A 5 24.32 10.06 -8.08
CA ASP A 5 23.14 9.51 -7.42
C ASP A 5 21.89 9.90 -8.21
N ASN A 6 21.43 9.00 -9.09
CA ASN A 6 20.32 9.25 -10.01
C ASN A 6 18.98 8.85 -9.41
N VAL A 7 18.96 8.30 -8.19
CA VAL A 7 17.76 7.81 -7.51
C VAL A 7 16.78 8.95 -7.27
N LYS A 8 17.25 10.13 -6.84
CA LYS A 8 16.40 11.31 -6.63
C LYS A 8 15.72 11.75 -7.92
N ARG A 9 16.45 11.78 -9.04
CA ARG A 9 15.90 12.15 -10.34
C ARG A 9 14.81 11.16 -10.77
N VAL A 10 15.08 9.87 -10.66
CA VAL A 10 14.10 8.82 -10.99
C VAL A 10 12.86 8.91 -10.11
N LEU A 11 12.99 9.18 -8.81
CA LEU A 11 11.85 9.40 -7.93
C LEU A 11 10.96 10.57 -8.41
N ILE A 12 11.57 11.73 -8.71
CA ILE A 12 10.82 12.91 -9.17
C ILE A 12 10.07 12.56 -10.46
N ILE A 13 10.73 11.91 -11.42
CA ILE A 13 10.10 11.45 -12.66
C ILE A 13 8.94 10.51 -12.34
N SER A 14 9.14 9.50 -11.48
CA SER A 14 8.09 8.55 -11.10
C SER A 14 6.88 9.23 -10.44
N VAL A 15 7.09 10.23 -9.58
CA VAL A 15 5.99 11.00 -8.96
C VAL A 15 5.23 11.82 -10.01
N VAL A 16 5.94 12.51 -10.90
CA VAL A 16 5.32 13.29 -11.98
C VAL A 16 4.54 12.39 -12.93
N VAL A 17 5.11 11.26 -13.34
CA VAL A 17 4.44 10.25 -14.17
C VAL A 17 3.23 9.68 -13.45
N SER A 18 3.32 9.40 -12.15
CA SER A 18 2.17 8.92 -11.36
C SER A 18 1.03 9.93 -11.36
N ALA A 19 1.33 11.22 -11.13
CA ALA A 19 0.33 12.29 -11.17
C ALA A 19 -0.26 12.46 -12.58
N ALA A 20 0.55 12.39 -13.62
CA ALA A 20 0.11 12.46 -15.01
C ALA A 20 -0.80 11.28 -15.40
N LEU A 21 -0.49 10.06 -14.95
CA LEU A 21 -1.33 8.89 -15.18
C LEU A 21 -2.68 8.99 -14.45
N VAL A 22 -2.69 9.48 -13.21
CA VAL A 22 -3.94 9.75 -12.46
C VAL A 22 -4.77 10.82 -13.15
N PHE A 23 -4.14 11.90 -13.61
CA PHE A 23 -4.82 12.95 -14.38
C PHE A 23 -5.37 12.40 -15.70
N LEU A 24 -4.63 11.53 -16.38
CA LEU A 24 -5.11 10.85 -17.58
C LEU A 24 -6.30 9.93 -17.28
N THR A 25 -6.26 9.15 -16.19
CA THR A 25 -7.42 8.36 -15.75
C THR A 25 -8.65 9.24 -15.55
N TRP A 26 -8.49 10.38 -14.86
CA TRP A 26 -9.56 11.34 -14.65
C TRP A 26 -10.12 11.91 -15.97
N LEU A 27 -9.25 12.29 -16.92
CA LEU A 27 -9.67 12.78 -18.23
C LEU A 27 -10.48 11.75 -19.04
N LEU A 28 -10.25 10.46 -18.78
CA LEU A 28 -10.93 9.37 -19.48
C LEU A 28 -12.24 8.93 -18.80
N VAL A 29 -12.59 9.49 -17.64
CA VAL A 29 -13.83 9.15 -16.90
C VAL A 29 -15.09 9.29 -17.74
N PRO A 30 -15.30 10.34 -18.55
CA PRO A 30 -16.56 10.49 -19.30
C PRO A 30 -16.86 9.33 -20.28
N ARG A 31 -15.84 8.53 -20.63
CA ARG A 31 -16.04 7.31 -21.45
C ARG A 31 -16.65 6.15 -20.67
N LEU A 32 -16.59 6.20 -19.35
CA LEU A 32 -17.08 5.18 -18.45
C LEU A 32 -18.49 5.47 -17.92
N ASP A 33 -19.06 6.66 -18.17
CA ASP A 33 -20.36 7.11 -17.65
C ASP A 33 -21.53 6.19 -18.03
N ASN A 34 -21.42 5.45 -19.13
CA ASN A 34 -22.43 4.48 -19.57
C ASN A 34 -22.33 3.12 -18.86
N THR A 35 -21.36 2.94 -17.95
CA THR A 35 -21.21 1.70 -17.19
C THR A 35 -22.27 1.64 -16.11
N ILE A 36 -23.15 0.65 -16.21
CA ILE A 36 -24.21 0.43 -15.22
C ILE A 36 -23.64 -0.36 -14.05
N HIS A 37 -23.79 0.20 -12.85
CA HIS A 37 -23.43 -0.44 -11.59
C HIS A 37 -24.63 -1.13 -10.94
N LEU A 38 -24.35 -2.16 -10.16
CA LEU A 38 -25.36 -2.84 -9.36
C LEU A 38 -25.61 -2.08 -8.04
N PRO A 39 -26.85 -2.15 -7.51
CA PRO A 39 -27.20 -1.51 -6.25
C PRO A 39 -26.43 -2.14 -5.09
N ASP A 40 -26.30 -1.38 -3.99
CA ASP A 40 -25.65 -1.86 -2.78
C ASP A 40 -26.33 -3.13 -2.22
N LYS A 41 -25.53 -4.18 -1.98
CA LYS A 41 -25.98 -5.47 -1.44
C LYS A 41 -25.51 -5.71 0.00
N GLY A 42 -24.98 -4.70 0.69
CA GLY A 42 -24.56 -4.76 2.08
C GLY A 42 -23.04 -4.87 2.27
N ALA A 43 -22.61 -5.33 3.44
CA ALA A 43 -21.23 -5.16 3.93
C ALA A 43 -20.10 -5.75 3.04
N HIS A 44 -20.41 -6.76 2.22
CA HIS A 44 -19.44 -7.38 1.30
C HIS A 44 -19.50 -6.83 -0.12
N TRP A 45 -20.41 -5.89 -0.38
CA TRP A 45 -20.64 -5.32 -1.69
C TRP A 45 -19.51 -4.39 -2.13
N TYR A 46 -19.10 -4.50 -3.39
CA TYR A 46 -18.15 -3.60 -4.01
C TYR A 46 -18.81 -2.85 -5.16
N PHE A 47 -18.95 -1.53 -5.00
CA PHE A 47 -19.74 -0.67 -5.90
C PHE A 47 -19.28 -0.69 -7.36
N TRP A 48 -17.97 -0.64 -7.62
CA TRP A 48 -17.41 -0.57 -8.98
C TRP A 48 -17.32 -1.94 -9.64
N GLN A 49 -18.46 -2.62 -9.70
CA GLN A 49 -18.71 -3.80 -10.51
C GLN A 49 -19.68 -3.41 -11.61
N ARG A 50 -19.41 -3.77 -12.86
CA ARG A 50 -20.41 -3.63 -13.92
C ARG A 50 -21.56 -4.62 -13.68
N ALA A 51 -22.76 -4.27 -14.13
CA ALA A 51 -23.95 -5.08 -13.92
C ALA A 51 -24.07 -6.31 -14.84
N ASP A 52 -23.38 -6.29 -15.98
CA ASP A 52 -23.42 -7.30 -17.03
C ASP A 52 -22.02 -7.90 -17.33
N PRO A 53 -21.32 -8.47 -16.31
CA PRO A 53 -19.99 -9.03 -16.53
C PRO A 53 -20.06 -10.20 -17.52
N ASN A 54 -19.10 -10.25 -18.44
CA ASN A 54 -18.99 -11.33 -19.42
C ASN A 54 -17.64 -12.04 -19.30
N PHE A 55 -17.49 -13.13 -20.07
CA PHE A 55 -16.27 -13.93 -20.02
C PHE A 55 -15.03 -13.11 -20.37
N ILE A 56 -15.10 -12.24 -21.38
CA ILE A 56 -13.95 -11.46 -21.86
C ILE A 56 -13.57 -10.39 -20.85
N SER A 57 -14.53 -9.70 -20.24
CA SER A 57 -14.24 -8.67 -19.23
C SER A 57 -13.50 -9.26 -18.04
N ARG A 58 -13.99 -10.36 -17.49
CA ARG A 58 -13.37 -11.09 -16.37
C ARG A 58 -12.01 -11.68 -16.75
N LEU A 59 -11.92 -12.34 -17.91
CA LEU A 59 -10.67 -12.93 -18.40
C LEU A 59 -9.59 -11.86 -18.60
N SER A 60 -9.95 -10.69 -19.13
CA SER A 60 -9.02 -9.59 -19.36
C SER A 60 -8.36 -9.09 -18.06
N ALA A 61 -9.14 -8.99 -16.97
CA ALA A 61 -8.63 -8.60 -15.65
C ALA A 61 -7.71 -9.68 -15.05
N TRP A 62 -8.12 -10.95 -15.08
CA TRP A 62 -7.31 -12.06 -14.57
C TRP A 62 -6.02 -12.28 -15.37
N LEU A 63 -6.07 -12.13 -16.69
CA LEU A 63 -4.91 -12.23 -17.54
C LEU A 63 -3.93 -11.08 -17.27
N GLY A 64 -4.44 -9.84 -17.18
CA GLY A 64 -3.66 -8.66 -16.82
C GLY A 64 -2.97 -8.81 -15.46
N TYR A 65 -3.73 -9.22 -14.44
CA TYR A 65 -3.22 -9.52 -13.10
C TYR A 65 -2.12 -10.59 -13.13
N SER A 66 -2.41 -11.74 -13.76
CA SER A 66 -1.52 -12.91 -13.75
C SER A 66 -0.22 -12.63 -14.48
N LEU A 67 -0.28 -11.99 -15.64
CA LEU A 67 0.91 -11.56 -16.38
C LEU A 67 1.71 -10.54 -15.56
N HIS A 68 1.06 -9.50 -15.03
CA HIS A 68 1.75 -8.49 -14.21
C HIS A 68 2.49 -9.13 -13.04
N GLN A 69 1.81 -10.04 -12.33
CA GLN A 69 2.38 -10.76 -11.20
C GLN A 69 3.60 -11.61 -11.58
N VAL A 70 3.47 -12.41 -12.64
CA VAL A 70 4.54 -13.29 -13.12
C VAL A 70 5.75 -12.48 -13.57
N PHE A 71 5.55 -11.41 -14.35
CA PHE A 71 6.66 -10.56 -14.80
C PHE A 71 7.42 -9.95 -13.61
N ILE A 72 6.72 -9.44 -12.61
CA ILE A 72 7.37 -8.84 -11.42
C ILE A 72 8.06 -9.92 -10.57
N TRP A 73 7.45 -11.09 -10.35
CA TRP A 73 8.10 -12.18 -9.61
C TRP A 73 9.35 -12.72 -10.31
N LEU A 74 9.28 -12.93 -11.64
CA LEU A 74 10.44 -13.33 -12.44
C LEU A 74 11.55 -12.28 -12.35
N LEU A 75 11.20 -11.00 -12.39
CA LEU A 75 12.16 -9.91 -12.22
C LEU A 75 12.79 -9.91 -10.83
N ILE A 76 12.00 -10.11 -9.76
CA ILE A 76 12.52 -10.22 -8.38
C ILE A 76 13.51 -11.40 -8.28
N ILE A 77 13.17 -12.56 -8.84
CA ILE A 77 14.05 -13.74 -8.84
C ILE A 77 15.36 -13.42 -9.57
N LYS A 78 15.30 -12.77 -10.73
CA LYS A 78 16.47 -12.41 -11.53
C LYS A 78 17.32 -11.33 -10.85
N ALA A 79 16.71 -10.30 -10.29
CA ALA A 79 17.39 -9.21 -9.60
C ALA A 79 18.10 -9.71 -8.34
N ARG A 80 17.48 -10.59 -7.55
CA ARG A 80 18.11 -11.16 -6.35
C ARG A 80 19.40 -11.93 -6.63
N LYS A 81 19.53 -12.57 -7.79
CA LYS A 81 20.73 -13.33 -8.18
C LYS A 81 21.83 -12.42 -8.76
N ASN A 82 21.42 -11.37 -9.47
CA ASN A 82 22.29 -10.69 -10.43
C ASN A 82 22.46 -9.19 -10.19
N ASP A 83 21.64 -8.57 -9.34
CA ASP A 83 21.79 -7.15 -9.02
C ASP A 83 22.92 -6.97 -8.00
N ARG A 84 24.05 -6.46 -8.48
CA ARG A 84 25.24 -6.13 -7.68
C ARG A 84 25.43 -4.62 -7.55
N THR A 85 24.44 -3.84 -8.00
CA THR A 85 24.55 -2.39 -8.02
C THR A 85 24.49 -1.85 -6.59
N GLY A 86 25.37 -0.90 -6.26
CA GLY A 86 25.35 -0.24 -4.96
C GLY A 86 24.07 0.58 -4.75
N SER A 87 23.70 0.81 -3.49
CA SER A 87 22.42 1.45 -3.15
C SER A 87 22.23 2.89 -3.66
N GLY A 88 23.30 3.56 -4.11
CA GLY A 88 23.22 4.91 -4.68
C GLY A 88 22.84 4.97 -6.17
N VAL A 89 22.62 3.83 -6.82
CA VAL A 89 22.45 3.76 -8.29
C VAL A 89 21.17 3.01 -8.61
N VAL A 90 20.41 3.54 -9.56
CA VAL A 90 19.27 2.82 -10.15
C VAL A 90 19.79 1.76 -11.12
N SER A 91 19.56 0.49 -10.81
CA SER A 91 20.00 -0.64 -11.64
C SER A 91 19.11 -0.82 -12.86
N ARG A 92 19.60 -1.58 -13.86
CA ARG A 92 18.77 -1.99 -15.00
C ARG A 92 17.52 -2.77 -14.58
N TYR A 93 17.58 -3.49 -13.45
CA TYR A 93 16.43 -4.22 -12.93
C TYR A 93 15.41 -3.29 -12.29
N ASN A 94 15.86 -2.19 -11.66
CA ASN A 94 14.95 -1.15 -11.19
C ASN A 94 14.22 -0.47 -12.36
N ILE A 95 14.95 -0.12 -13.42
CA ILE A 95 14.35 0.45 -14.64
C ILE A 95 13.36 -0.54 -15.27
N ALA A 96 13.73 -1.82 -15.39
CA ALA A 96 12.83 -2.85 -15.89
C ALA A 96 11.56 -2.95 -15.03
N ALA A 97 11.67 -2.88 -13.69
CA ALA A 97 10.50 -2.89 -12.81
C ALA A 97 9.60 -1.67 -13.05
N LEU A 98 10.17 -0.48 -13.18
CA LEU A 98 9.42 0.75 -13.48
C LEU A 98 8.68 0.64 -14.81
N LEU A 99 9.35 0.14 -15.86
CA LEU A 99 8.77 -0.03 -17.19
C LEU A 99 7.68 -1.10 -17.22
N ILE A 100 7.89 -2.24 -16.54
CA ILE A 100 6.86 -3.29 -16.43
C ILE A 100 5.61 -2.72 -15.74
N ASN A 101 5.77 -2.07 -14.58
CA ASN A 101 4.64 -1.45 -13.90
C ASN A 101 3.96 -0.40 -14.79
N LEU A 102 4.71 0.46 -15.48
CA LEU A 102 4.16 1.47 -16.38
C LEU A 102 3.33 0.84 -17.51
N VAL A 103 3.86 -0.20 -18.16
CA VAL A 103 3.14 -0.93 -19.22
C VAL A 103 1.85 -1.53 -18.68
N PHE A 104 1.89 -2.20 -17.52
CA PHE A 104 0.68 -2.77 -16.94
C PHE A 104 -0.31 -1.73 -16.42
N ILE A 105 0.14 -0.54 -16.01
CA ILE A 105 -0.76 0.57 -15.69
C ILE A 105 -1.52 1.03 -16.95
N LEU A 106 -0.81 1.21 -18.06
CA LEU A 106 -1.43 1.61 -19.32
C LEU A 106 -2.35 0.52 -19.88
N LEU A 107 -1.94 -0.75 -19.77
CA LEU A 107 -2.78 -1.89 -20.17
C LEU A 107 -4.03 -2.00 -19.29
N HIS A 108 -3.92 -1.80 -17.98
CA HIS A 108 -5.07 -1.83 -17.09
C HIS A 108 -6.02 -0.67 -17.36
N MET A 109 -5.49 0.54 -17.61
CA MET A 109 -6.29 1.68 -18.04
C MET A 109 -7.04 1.37 -19.34
N LEU A 110 -6.36 0.85 -20.35
CA LEU A 110 -7.00 0.42 -21.60
C LEU A 110 -8.05 -0.68 -21.35
N GLN A 111 -7.74 -1.64 -20.49
CA GLN A 111 -8.65 -2.72 -20.12
C GLN A 111 -9.93 -2.16 -19.47
N THR A 112 -9.83 -1.22 -18.54
CA THR A 112 -10.99 -0.58 -17.92
C THR A 112 -11.79 0.21 -18.96
N GLN A 113 -11.14 0.89 -19.90
CA GLN A 113 -11.84 1.65 -20.95
C GLN A 113 -12.63 0.76 -21.92
N ILE A 114 -12.20 -0.49 -22.14
CA ILE A 114 -12.87 -1.41 -23.08
C ILE A 114 -13.87 -2.32 -22.35
N TRP A 115 -13.53 -2.82 -21.17
CA TRP A 115 -14.29 -3.87 -20.49
C TRP A 115 -14.79 -3.49 -19.09
N TYR A 116 -14.32 -2.36 -18.55
CA TYR A 116 -14.58 -1.84 -17.21
C TYR A 116 -14.06 -2.71 -16.05
N ASP A 117 -14.36 -4.01 -16.03
CA ASP A 117 -14.19 -4.87 -14.85
C ASP A 117 -12.77 -4.95 -14.26
N GLY A 118 -12.72 -5.18 -12.94
CA GLY A 118 -11.53 -5.63 -12.22
C GLY A 118 -11.76 -7.01 -11.58
N LEU A 119 -10.76 -7.50 -10.83
CA LEU A 119 -10.89 -8.80 -10.13
C LEU A 119 -12.04 -8.80 -9.12
N ALA A 120 -12.48 -7.63 -8.66
CA ALA A 120 -13.60 -7.52 -7.73
C ALA A 120 -14.86 -8.25 -8.18
N GLN A 121 -15.04 -8.53 -9.48
CA GLN A 121 -16.17 -9.34 -9.95
C GLN A 121 -16.16 -10.79 -9.45
N ASP A 122 -14.97 -11.33 -9.19
CA ASP A 122 -14.77 -12.75 -8.91
C ASP A 122 -14.35 -13.03 -7.46
N VAL A 123 -13.87 -12.01 -6.75
CA VAL A 123 -13.28 -12.17 -5.42
C VAL A 123 -13.81 -11.12 -4.43
N PRO A 124 -14.06 -11.51 -3.17
CA PRO A 124 -14.59 -10.57 -2.17
C PRO A 124 -13.63 -9.43 -1.82
N ILE A 125 -14.19 -8.25 -1.50
CA ILE A 125 -13.43 -7.05 -1.11
C ILE A 125 -12.44 -7.26 0.04
N TRP A 126 -12.78 -8.12 1.01
CA TRP A 126 -11.95 -8.38 2.17
C TRP A 126 -10.62 -9.06 1.81
N THR A 127 -10.52 -9.71 0.66
CA THR A 127 -9.27 -10.31 0.20
C THR A 127 -8.23 -9.24 -0.16
N SER A 128 -8.66 -8.16 -0.84
CA SER A 128 -7.81 -7.01 -1.19
C SER A 128 -7.48 -6.18 0.04
N GLN A 129 -8.45 -5.96 0.93
CA GLN A 129 -8.18 -5.29 2.21
C GLN A 129 -7.21 -6.09 3.08
N GLY A 130 -7.40 -7.41 3.17
CA GLY A 130 -6.56 -8.32 3.93
C GLY A 130 -5.12 -8.35 3.43
N SER A 131 -4.89 -8.35 2.11
CA SER A 131 -3.53 -8.33 1.53
C SER A 131 -2.77 -7.08 1.97
N VAL A 132 -3.42 -5.91 1.94
CA VAL A 132 -2.85 -4.62 2.38
C VAL A 132 -2.59 -4.61 3.89
N ILE A 133 -3.52 -5.12 4.71
CA ILE A 133 -3.32 -5.24 6.17
C ILE A 133 -2.08 -6.08 6.47
N VAL A 134 -1.92 -7.24 5.83
CA VAL A 134 -0.75 -8.10 6.03
C VAL A 134 0.54 -7.42 5.54
N MET A 135 0.50 -6.68 4.41
CA MET A 135 1.63 -5.87 3.94
C MET A 135 2.04 -4.82 5.00
N LEU A 136 1.08 -4.11 5.59
CA LEU A 136 1.34 -3.11 6.63
C LEU A 136 1.90 -3.77 7.91
N VAL A 137 1.37 -4.94 8.30
CA VAL A 137 1.91 -5.74 9.42
C VAL A 137 3.36 -6.16 9.16
N LEU A 138 3.66 -6.69 7.97
CA LEU A 138 5.03 -7.05 7.57
C LEU A 138 5.94 -5.83 7.66
N THR A 139 5.50 -4.68 7.14
CA THR A 139 6.25 -3.42 7.15
C THR A 139 6.50 -2.92 8.57
N LEU A 140 5.49 -2.95 9.43
CA LEU A 140 5.60 -2.59 10.86
C LEU A 140 6.67 -3.42 11.56
N VAL A 141 6.64 -4.74 11.38
CA VAL A 141 7.61 -5.66 12.00
C VAL A 141 9.02 -5.43 11.43
N MET A 142 9.17 -5.31 10.11
CA MET A 142 10.48 -5.09 9.48
C MET A 142 11.12 -3.74 9.84
N LEU A 143 10.33 -2.68 10.01
CA LEU A 143 10.83 -1.34 10.35
C LEU A 143 11.05 -1.12 11.85
N THR A 144 10.65 -2.07 12.70
CA THR A 144 10.81 -1.99 14.16
C THR A 144 12.24 -1.65 14.63
N PRO A 145 13.34 -2.19 14.05
CA PRO A 145 14.69 -1.82 14.47
C PRO A 145 15.02 -0.33 14.30
N ARG A 146 14.34 0.35 13.36
CA ARG A 146 14.63 1.74 12.97
C ARG A 146 13.74 2.75 13.66
N ARG A 147 12.48 2.41 13.96
CA ARG A 147 11.50 3.34 14.58
C ARG A 147 10.83 2.83 15.84
N GLY A 148 11.08 1.58 16.24
CA GLY A 148 10.31 0.88 17.27
C GLY A 148 9.00 0.30 16.72
N PHE A 149 8.36 -0.53 17.53
CA PHE A 149 7.06 -1.14 17.27
C PHE A 149 5.95 -0.18 17.68
N ILE A 150 6.01 0.33 18.92
CA ILE A 150 5.12 1.35 19.47
C ILE A 150 5.91 2.25 20.44
N ILE A 151 5.72 3.57 20.35
CA ILE A 151 6.39 4.60 21.17
C ILE A 151 7.93 4.38 21.21
N GLY A 152 8.51 3.99 20.07
CA GLY A 152 9.94 3.74 19.95
C GLY A 152 10.46 2.45 20.62
N LYS A 153 9.61 1.65 21.29
CA LYS A 153 10.01 0.37 21.89
C LYS A 153 10.37 -0.64 20.80
N LYS A 154 11.60 -1.13 20.81
CA LYS A 154 12.08 -2.10 19.81
C LYS A 154 11.78 -3.53 20.24
N ILE A 155 11.57 -4.40 19.25
CA ILE A 155 11.42 -5.84 19.44
C ILE A 155 12.51 -6.52 18.62
N SER A 156 13.25 -7.43 19.25
CA SER A 156 14.25 -8.26 18.57
C SER A 156 13.62 -9.49 17.94
N LEU A 157 14.14 -9.86 16.76
CA LEU A 157 13.78 -11.08 16.04
C LEU A 157 15.03 -11.94 15.83
N PRO A 158 14.90 -13.27 15.80
CA PRO A 158 16.00 -14.16 15.45
C PRO A 158 16.56 -13.82 14.05
N THR A 159 17.87 -13.94 13.86
CA THR A 159 18.54 -13.64 12.58
C THR A 159 17.95 -14.42 11.41
N ARG A 160 17.58 -15.69 11.63
CA ARG A 160 16.91 -16.52 10.62
C ARG A 160 15.57 -15.92 10.17
N SER A 161 14.80 -15.40 11.12
CA SER A 161 13.49 -14.77 10.86
C SER A 161 13.66 -13.46 10.11
N ILE A 162 14.69 -12.67 10.43
CA ILE A 162 15.03 -11.45 9.68
C ILE A 162 15.41 -11.80 8.23
N LYS A 163 16.24 -12.83 8.03
CA LYS A 163 16.63 -13.30 6.69
C LYS A 163 15.42 -13.79 5.90
N PHE A 164 14.49 -14.50 6.55
CA PHE A 164 13.23 -14.92 5.94
C PHE A 164 12.40 -13.70 5.49
N LEU A 165 12.16 -12.74 6.38
CA LEU A 165 11.40 -11.52 6.06
C LEU A 165 12.05 -10.74 4.91
N ASN A 166 13.37 -10.57 4.91
CA ASN A 166 14.11 -9.90 3.84
C ASN A 166 13.97 -10.58 2.46
N ILE A 167 13.65 -11.88 2.43
CA ILE A 167 13.39 -12.60 1.18
C ILE A 167 11.90 -12.56 0.82
N PHE A 168 11.06 -12.86 1.81
CA PHE A 168 9.62 -13.06 1.62
C PHE A 168 8.87 -11.77 1.32
N HIS A 169 9.26 -10.64 1.93
CA HIS A 169 8.53 -9.39 1.77
C HIS A 169 8.43 -8.96 0.31
N GLY A 170 9.47 -9.11 -0.50
CA GLY A 170 9.44 -8.73 -1.90
C GLY A 170 8.34 -9.46 -2.68
N PHE A 171 8.15 -10.76 -2.42
CA PHE A 171 7.12 -11.56 -3.07
C PHE A 171 5.72 -11.24 -2.55
N PHE A 172 5.55 -11.17 -1.23
CA PHE A 172 4.23 -10.90 -0.65
C PHE A 172 3.75 -9.48 -0.94
N ILE A 173 4.62 -8.48 -0.76
CA ILE A 173 4.27 -7.08 -0.99
C ILE A 173 3.98 -6.85 -2.48
N SER A 174 4.79 -7.39 -3.40
CA SER A 174 4.46 -7.29 -4.83
C SER A 174 3.13 -7.95 -5.17
N TRP A 175 2.82 -9.11 -4.58
CA TRP A 175 1.52 -9.74 -4.72
C TRP A 175 0.38 -8.87 -4.21
N ALA A 176 0.47 -8.38 -2.98
CA ALA A 176 -0.57 -7.55 -2.39
C ALA A 176 -0.83 -6.30 -3.24
N LEU A 177 0.23 -5.63 -3.70
CA LEU A 177 0.10 -4.42 -4.51
C LEU A 177 -0.52 -4.70 -5.88
N ILE A 178 -0.02 -5.70 -6.61
CA ILE A 178 -0.52 -6.02 -7.95
C ILE A 178 -1.95 -6.56 -7.87
N TYR A 179 -2.25 -7.36 -6.85
CA TYR A 179 -3.60 -7.85 -6.59
C TYR A 179 -4.58 -6.70 -6.34
N THR A 180 -4.27 -5.80 -5.40
CA THR A 180 -5.11 -4.63 -5.12
C THR A 180 -5.22 -3.71 -6.33
N PHE A 181 -4.15 -3.55 -7.11
CA PHE A 181 -4.16 -2.74 -8.33
C PHE A 181 -5.17 -3.27 -9.35
N TRP A 182 -5.16 -4.58 -9.66
CA TRP A 182 -6.09 -5.19 -10.61
C TRP A 182 -7.46 -5.52 -10.01
N PHE A 183 -7.60 -5.49 -8.68
CA PHE A 183 -8.87 -5.68 -8.01
C PHE A 183 -9.87 -4.59 -8.38
N HIS A 184 -9.41 -3.34 -8.41
CA HIS A 184 -10.22 -2.18 -8.70
C HIS A 184 -10.16 -1.83 -10.19
N PRO A 185 -11.29 -1.57 -10.86
CA PRO A 185 -11.24 -0.95 -12.19
C PRO A 185 -10.61 0.43 -12.10
N MET A 186 -9.91 0.89 -13.15
CA MET A 186 -9.32 2.24 -13.23
C MET A 186 -10.37 3.32 -13.51
N ASP A 187 -11.39 3.36 -12.68
CA ASP A 187 -12.39 4.43 -12.64
C ASP A 187 -11.79 5.70 -12.01
N GLY A 188 -12.31 6.87 -12.37
CA GLY A 188 -11.72 8.16 -11.98
C GLY A 188 -12.55 8.94 -10.97
N SER A 189 -13.35 8.25 -10.15
CA SER A 189 -13.87 8.82 -8.92
C SER A 189 -12.74 9.27 -7.97
N TYR A 190 -12.95 10.33 -7.18
CA TYR A 190 -11.85 10.97 -6.45
C TYR A 190 -11.21 10.08 -5.38
N GLY A 191 -12.00 9.21 -4.76
CA GLY A 191 -11.58 8.18 -3.83
C GLY A 191 -10.69 7.15 -4.52
N LEU A 192 -11.07 6.68 -5.72
CA LEU A 192 -10.25 5.74 -6.50
C LEU A 192 -8.98 6.40 -7.05
N LEU A 193 -9.07 7.64 -7.57
CA LEU A 193 -7.90 8.39 -8.04
C LEU A 193 -6.85 8.58 -6.94
N SER A 194 -7.28 8.87 -5.71
CA SER A 194 -6.36 8.94 -4.55
C SER A 194 -5.68 7.60 -4.27
N GLY A 195 -6.41 6.50 -4.48
CA GLY A 195 -5.91 5.13 -4.37
C GLY A 195 -4.91 4.79 -5.46
N PHE A 196 -5.21 5.09 -6.72
CA PHE A 196 -4.30 4.87 -7.84
C PHE A 196 -3.03 5.70 -7.71
N PHE A 197 -3.14 6.97 -7.30
CA PHE A 197 -1.96 7.77 -7.00
C PHE A 197 -1.10 7.08 -5.95
N TYR A 198 -1.69 6.66 -4.84
CA TYR A 198 -0.98 5.94 -3.79
C TYR A 198 -0.36 4.63 -4.29
N MET A 199 -1.09 3.83 -5.07
CA MET A 199 -0.61 2.59 -5.68
C MET A 199 0.59 2.81 -6.60
N PHE A 200 0.61 3.88 -7.39
CA PHE A 200 1.75 4.20 -8.26
C PHE A 200 3.00 4.61 -7.48
N LEU A 201 2.82 5.30 -6.34
CA LEU A 201 3.92 5.56 -5.41
C LEU A 201 4.44 4.25 -4.77
N LEU A 202 3.56 3.31 -4.44
CA LEU A 202 3.94 1.98 -3.93
C LEU A 202 4.65 1.15 -5.01
N PHE A 203 4.22 1.20 -6.27
CA PHE A 203 4.95 0.58 -7.37
C PHE A 203 6.31 1.22 -7.61
N THR A 204 6.45 2.53 -7.38
CA THR A 204 7.75 3.20 -7.37
C THR A 204 8.65 2.65 -6.27
N GLN A 205 8.13 2.49 -5.04
CA GLN A 205 8.86 1.87 -3.92
C GLN A 205 9.25 0.42 -4.20
N LEU A 206 8.33 -0.36 -4.79
CA LEU A 206 8.57 -1.74 -5.22
C LEU A 206 9.67 -1.79 -6.29
N SER A 207 9.65 -0.88 -7.25
CA SER A 207 10.58 -0.88 -8.39
C SER A 207 11.99 -0.43 -8.01
N LEU A 208 12.12 0.47 -7.03
CA LEU A 208 13.40 1.02 -6.59
C LEU A 208 14.06 0.18 -5.49
N PHE A 209 13.77 -1.13 -5.43
CA PHE A 209 14.42 -2.07 -4.50
C PHE A 209 15.95 -1.94 -4.49
N ASN A 210 16.57 -2.24 -3.35
CA ASN A 210 18.02 -2.12 -3.09
C ASN A 210 18.60 -0.69 -3.22
N THR A 211 17.83 0.33 -3.59
CA THR A 211 18.30 1.71 -3.59
C THR A 211 18.22 2.35 -2.20
N LYS A 212 18.94 3.46 -2.00
CA LYS A 212 18.84 4.30 -0.79
C LYS A 212 17.41 4.79 -0.54
N LEU A 213 16.62 5.01 -1.60
CA LEU A 213 15.24 5.45 -1.46
C LEU A 213 14.36 4.34 -0.87
N HIS A 214 14.53 3.10 -1.31
CA HIS A 214 13.75 1.98 -0.77
C HIS A 214 13.92 1.82 0.75
N LEU A 215 15.07 2.25 1.26
CA LEU A 215 15.41 2.27 2.69
C LEU A 215 15.25 3.66 3.33
N ASN A 216 14.74 4.66 2.62
CA ASN A 216 14.63 6.02 3.15
C ASN A 216 13.41 6.13 4.07
N MET A 217 13.65 6.43 5.36
CA MET A 217 12.58 6.46 6.36
C MET A 217 11.55 7.57 6.10
N LYS A 218 11.96 8.73 5.57
CA LYS A 218 11.02 9.82 5.26
C LYS A 218 10.06 9.39 4.16
N TRP A 219 10.59 8.77 3.10
CA TRP A 219 9.80 8.24 2.00
C TRP A 219 8.84 7.12 2.45
N LEU A 220 9.34 6.16 3.24
CA LEU A 220 8.51 5.09 3.80
C LEU A 220 7.35 5.64 4.64
N VAL A 221 7.61 6.63 5.50
CA VAL A 221 6.54 7.24 6.31
C VAL A 221 5.53 8.01 5.47
N VAL A 222 5.96 8.66 4.37
CA VAL A 222 5.01 9.26 3.40
C VAL A 222 4.07 8.18 2.86
N LEU A 223 4.61 7.05 2.38
CA LEU A 223 3.81 5.94 1.87
C LEU A 223 2.88 5.34 2.93
N GLU A 224 3.35 5.14 4.15
CA GLU A 224 2.54 4.59 5.24
C GLU A 224 1.47 5.54 5.76
N THR A 225 1.59 6.84 5.49
CA THR A 225 0.61 7.85 5.88
C THR A 225 -0.40 8.13 4.77
N MET A 226 -0.03 7.95 3.50
CA MET A 226 -0.93 8.15 2.36
C MET A 226 -2.17 7.24 2.38
N VAL A 227 -2.08 6.08 3.02
CA VAL A 227 -3.24 5.20 3.24
C VAL A 227 -4.32 5.86 4.11
N ALA A 228 -3.96 6.78 5.02
CA ALA A 228 -4.91 7.56 5.80
C ALA A 228 -5.73 8.47 4.89
N VAL A 229 -5.07 9.13 3.93
CA VAL A 229 -5.71 10.01 2.96
C VAL A 229 -6.65 9.20 2.06
N HIS A 230 -6.13 8.16 1.41
CA HIS A 230 -6.91 7.33 0.51
C HIS A 230 -8.10 6.66 1.21
N GLY A 231 -7.87 5.99 2.34
CA GLY A 231 -8.91 5.29 3.10
C GLY A 231 -10.02 6.23 3.59
N THR A 232 -9.68 7.48 3.92
CA THR A 232 -10.66 8.50 4.28
C THR A 232 -11.47 8.94 3.05
N LEU A 233 -10.81 9.29 1.94
CA LEU A 233 -11.46 9.81 0.74
C LEU A 233 -12.41 8.78 0.11
N ILE A 234 -12.00 7.53 -0.03
CA ILE A 234 -12.87 6.47 -0.60
C ILE A 234 -14.11 6.21 0.26
N THR A 235 -13.99 6.41 1.58
CA THR A 235 -15.09 6.18 2.52
C THR A 235 -16.06 7.37 2.54
N LEU A 236 -15.53 8.60 2.45
CA LEU A 236 -16.33 9.81 2.28
C LEU A 236 -17.12 9.77 0.96
N GLU A 237 -16.51 9.31 -0.12
CA GLU A 237 -17.18 9.17 -1.41
C GLU A 237 -18.36 8.22 -1.35
N LYS A 238 -18.20 7.10 -0.65
CA LYS A 238 -19.28 6.14 -0.43
C LYS A 238 -20.34 6.61 0.57
N ALA A 239 -20.25 7.85 1.07
CA ALA A 239 -21.07 8.37 2.17
C ALA A 239 -21.11 7.40 3.37
N ASN A 240 -20.04 6.65 3.59
CA ASN A 240 -20.01 5.61 4.62
C ASN A 240 -19.55 6.24 5.95
N PRO A 241 -20.29 6.03 7.06
CA PRO A 241 -19.99 6.69 8.32
C PRO A 241 -18.65 6.25 8.93
N ILE A 242 -17.98 5.20 8.44
CA ILE A 242 -16.73 4.68 9.03
C ILE A 242 -15.46 5.47 8.66
N TRP A 243 -15.54 6.58 7.93
CA TRP A 243 -14.35 7.36 7.57
C TRP A 243 -13.47 7.78 8.77
N PRO A 244 -14.01 8.07 9.99
CA PRO A 244 -13.19 8.41 11.15
C PRO A 244 -12.30 7.25 11.60
N MET A 245 -12.75 6.00 11.44
CA MET A 245 -11.94 4.80 11.71
C MET A 245 -10.67 4.80 10.86
N PHE A 246 -10.78 5.11 9.56
CA PHE A 246 -9.63 5.18 8.65
C PHE A 246 -8.72 6.36 8.98
N LEU A 247 -9.27 7.57 9.12
CA LEU A 247 -8.47 8.76 9.40
C LEU A 247 -7.75 8.64 10.74
N SER A 248 -8.50 8.47 11.83
CA SER A 248 -7.92 8.43 13.18
C SER A 248 -7.06 7.20 13.40
N GLY A 249 -7.48 6.03 12.90
CA GLY A 249 -6.73 4.80 13.07
C GLY A 249 -5.36 4.82 12.39
N PHE A 250 -5.24 5.37 11.18
CA PHE A 250 -3.92 5.51 10.54
C PHE A 250 -3.10 6.68 11.10
N LEU A 251 -3.73 7.80 11.49
CA LEU A 251 -3.03 8.87 12.19
C LEU A 251 -2.53 8.46 13.58
N PHE A 252 -3.19 7.50 14.24
CA PHE A 252 -2.67 6.85 15.44
C PHE A 252 -1.31 6.22 15.13
N MET A 253 -1.22 5.41 14.07
CA MET A 253 0.04 4.75 13.68
C MET A 253 1.14 5.78 13.38
N PHE A 254 0.78 6.92 12.78
CA PHE A 254 1.71 8.02 12.58
C PHE A 254 2.23 8.58 13.91
N ALA A 255 1.32 8.97 14.81
CA ALA A 255 1.63 9.63 16.07
C ALA A 255 2.39 8.73 17.04
N PHE A 256 2.05 7.44 17.11
CA PHE A 256 2.61 6.51 18.09
C PHE A 256 3.73 5.62 17.54
N THR A 257 3.94 5.56 16.22
CA THR A 257 4.99 4.71 15.63
C THR A 257 5.81 5.40 14.55
N TYR A 258 5.20 6.01 13.53
CA TYR A 258 5.96 6.48 12.37
C TYR A 258 6.86 7.69 12.68
N ILE A 259 6.38 8.62 13.52
CA ILE A 259 7.14 9.82 13.93
C ILE A 259 8.47 9.48 14.61
N PHE A 260 8.56 8.32 15.27
CA PHE A 260 9.77 7.86 15.96
C PHE A 260 10.89 7.49 14.99
N GLY A 261 10.56 7.19 13.72
CA GLY A 261 11.52 7.00 12.64
C GLY A 261 11.95 8.31 11.96
N LEU A 262 11.17 9.38 12.10
CA LEU A 262 11.44 10.67 11.44
C LEU A 262 12.34 11.60 12.26
N THR A 263 12.15 11.63 13.57
CA THR A 263 12.86 12.57 14.45
C THR A 263 13.18 11.94 15.79
N LYS A 264 14.29 12.36 16.40
CA LYS A 264 14.65 12.06 17.80
C LYS A 264 14.20 13.16 18.77
N ASN A 265 13.75 14.31 18.25
CA ASN A 265 13.33 15.43 19.08
C ASN A 265 12.05 15.07 19.86
N LYS A 266 12.17 15.05 21.20
CA LYS A 266 11.07 14.69 22.10
C LYS A 266 9.91 15.68 22.00
N LEU A 267 10.19 16.97 21.87
CA LEU A 267 9.16 18.00 21.78
C LEU A 267 8.31 17.85 20.53
N ILE A 268 8.91 17.53 19.38
CA ILE A 268 8.16 17.27 18.14
C ILE A 268 7.25 16.05 18.31
N ARG A 269 7.76 14.96 18.91
CA ARG A 269 6.97 13.74 19.14
C ARG A 269 5.80 14.00 20.08
N ILE A 270 6.04 14.71 21.19
CA ILE A 270 4.99 15.08 22.15
C ILE A 270 3.96 15.99 21.47
N GLY A 271 4.41 17.01 20.72
CA GLY A 271 3.52 17.90 19.97
C GLY A 271 2.62 17.16 18.98
N VAL A 272 3.16 16.21 18.22
CA VAL A 272 2.37 15.36 17.31
C VAL A 272 1.35 14.50 18.07
N ILE A 273 1.73 13.90 19.19
CA ILE A 273 0.82 13.10 20.03
C ILE A 273 -0.29 13.97 20.62
N ILE A 274 0.03 15.16 21.16
CA ILE A 274 -0.95 16.11 21.69
C ILE A 274 -1.91 16.54 20.59
N LEU A 275 -1.40 16.90 19.41
CA LEU A 275 -2.22 17.29 18.27
C LEU A 275 -3.16 16.16 17.84
N TYR A 276 -2.67 14.93 17.80
CA TYR A 276 -3.49 13.76 17.51
C TYR A 276 -4.61 13.57 18.55
N ILE A 277 -4.28 13.62 19.85
CA ILE A 277 -5.26 13.47 20.93
C ILE A 277 -6.32 14.58 20.86
N ALA A 278 -5.90 15.84 20.68
CA ALA A 278 -6.82 16.96 20.54
C ALA A 278 -7.74 16.79 19.32
N GLY A 279 -7.20 16.35 18.18
CA GLY A 279 -7.98 16.06 16.98
C GLY A 279 -9.02 14.97 17.20
N VAL A 280 -8.67 13.89 17.89
CA VAL A 280 -9.61 12.83 18.28
C VAL A 280 -10.70 13.38 19.21
N ILE A 281 -10.35 14.17 20.23
CA ILE A 281 -11.32 14.78 21.15
C ILE A 281 -12.32 15.65 20.39
N VAL A 282 -11.85 16.52 19.50
CA VAL A 282 -12.72 17.40 18.69
C VAL A 282 -13.64 16.56 17.79
N MET A 283 -13.08 15.56 17.09
CA MET A 283 -13.85 14.72 16.17
C MET A 283 -14.94 13.92 16.89
N TYR A 284 -14.64 13.34 18.06
CA TYR A 284 -15.60 12.55 18.84
C TYR A 284 -16.50 13.37 19.76
N ASN A 285 -16.21 14.65 19.98
CA ASN A 285 -17.17 15.57 20.57
C ASN A 285 -18.37 15.79 19.63
N VAL A 286 -18.12 15.88 18.32
CA VAL A 286 -19.18 15.99 17.30
C VAL A 286 -19.82 14.63 17.00
N ARG A 287 -19.01 13.57 16.88
CA ARG A 287 -19.47 12.21 16.53
C ARG A 287 -20.10 11.43 17.69
N GLY A 288 -19.86 11.87 18.93
CA GLY A 288 -20.25 11.17 20.15
C GLY A 288 -19.20 10.16 20.62
N PHE A 289 -18.86 10.22 21.90
CA PHE A 289 -17.85 9.35 22.53
C PHE A 289 -18.24 7.86 22.55
N ASN A 290 -19.52 7.52 22.36
CA ASN A 290 -19.95 6.14 22.18
C ASN A 290 -19.31 5.47 20.95
N ASN A 291 -18.83 6.26 19.98
CA ASN A 291 -18.14 5.77 18.78
C ASN A 291 -16.61 5.71 18.91
N LEU A 292 -16.05 6.02 20.10
CA LEU A 292 -14.59 6.13 20.28
C LEU A 292 -13.82 4.82 19.98
N TYR A 293 -14.50 3.67 20.04
CA TYR A 293 -13.93 2.36 19.70
C TYR A 293 -13.38 2.29 18.27
N GLU A 294 -13.90 3.11 17.35
CA GLU A 294 -13.43 3.25 15.96
C GLU A 294 -11.95 3.60 15.84
N VAL A 295 -11.42 4.40 16.77
CA VAL A 295 -9.99 4.78 16.81
C VAL A 295 -9.09 3.55 16.92
N SER A 296 -9.60 2.48 17.54
CA SER A 296 -8.81 1.31 17.90
C SER A 296 -8.69 0.26 16.79
N PHE A 297 -9.58 0.23 15.78
CA PHE A 297 -9.62 -0.89 14.82
C PHE A 297 -8.31 -1.07 14.05
N ILE A 298 -7.77 0.00 13.46
CA ILE A 298 -6.52 -0.07 12.69
C ILE A 298 -5.32 -0.36 13.59
N PRO A 299 -5.10 0.36 14.71
CA PRO A 299 -4.05 0.00 15.66
C PRO A 299 -4.16 -1.44 16.15
N ALA A 300 -5.35 -1.92 16.49
CA ALA A 300 -5.57 -3.28 16.94
C ALA A 300 -5.23 -4.31 15.85
N ALA A 301 -5.66 -4.09 14.61
CA ALA A 301 -5.32 -4.97 13.48
C ALA A 301 -3.82 -5.01 13.22
N LEU A 302 -3.14 -3.85 13.20
CA LEU A 302 -1.73 -3.76 12.87
C LEU A 302 -0.81 -4.22 14.01
N TYR A 303 -1.04 -3.77 15.25
CA TYR A 303 -0.26 -4.24 16.39
C TYR A 303 -0.58 -5.68 16.74
N GLY A 304 -1.86 -6.08 16.73
CA GLY A 304 -2.27 -7.45 16.97
C GLY A 304 -1.67 -8.40 15.94
N GLY A 305 -1.83 -8.10 14.65
CA GLY A 305 -1.19 -8.87 13.56
C GLY A 305 0.33 -8.88 13.66
N GLY A 306 0.95 -7.74 14.03
CA GLY A 306 2.39 -7.63 14.27
C GLY A 306 2.87 -8.52 15.42
N ILE A 307 2.15 -8.55 16.55
CA ILE A 307 2.46 -9.42 17.69
C ILE A 307 2.36 -10.89 17.28
N VAL A 308 1.27 -11.28 16.61
CA VAL A 308 1.08 -12.66 16.11
C VAL A 308 2.24 -13.05 15.19
N LEU A 309 2.58 -12.20 14.21
CA LEU A 309 3.69 -12.47 13.29
C LEU A 309 5.03 -12.59 14.05
N ILE A 310 5.31 -11.70 15.00
CA ILE A 310 6.52 -11.76 15.83
C ILE A 310 6.59 -13.07 16.61
N LEU A 311 5.48 -13.51 17.21
CA LEU A 311 5.41 -14.77 17.96
C LEU A 311 5.69 -15.96 17.04
N LEU A 312 5.04 -16.03 15.88
CA LEU A 312 5.28 -17.08 14.88
C LEU A 312 6.74 -17.12 14.42
N LEU A 313 7.33 -15.96 14.13
CA LEU A 313 8.72 -15.83 13.72
C LEU A 313 9.70 -16.24 14.82
N LYS A 314 9.38 -15.98 16.10
CA LYS A 314 10.18 -16.44 17.24
C LYS A 314 10.08 -17.95 17.42
N LEU A 315 8.89 -18.52 17.30
CA LEU A 315 8.67 -19.97 17.39
C LEU A 315 9.39 -20.72 16.27
N ALA A 316 9.22 -20.27 15.02
CA ALA A 316 9.90 -20.87 13.86
C ALA A 316 11.43 -20.65 13.90
N GLY A 317 11.87 -19.51 14.45
CA GLY A 317 13.29 -19.16 14.56
C GLY A 317 14.04 -19.93 15.66
N LYS A 318 13.35 -20.47 16.67
CA LYS A 318 13.95 -21.28 17.75
C LYS A 318 14.29 -22.71 17.35
N LYS A 319 13.74 -23.25 16.25
CA LYS A 319 14.01 -24.64 15.81
C LYS A 319 15.39 -24.78 15.13
N LYS A 320 16.42 -24.99 15.96
CA LYS A 320 17.38 -26.11 15.91
C LYS A 320 18.39 -26.00 17.07
N ALA A 321 18.20 -26.83 18.09
CA ALA A 321 19.24 -27.33 18.98
C ALA A 321 18.90 -28.79 19.28
N ASP A 322 19.01 -29.61 18.24
CA ASP A 322 19.23 -31.06 18.30
C ASP A 322 20.27 -31.38 17.22
#